data_AF-A0A7S0VPT7-F1
#
_entry.id   AF-A0A7S0VPT7-F1
#
_cell.length_a   1.000
_cell.length_b   1.000
_cell.length_c   1.000
_cell.angle_alpha   90.00
_cell.angle_beta   90.00
_cell.angle_gamma   90.00
#
_symmetry.space_group_name_H-M   'P 1'
#
loop_
_entity.id
_entity.type
_entity.pdbx_description
1 polymer ?
#
loop_
_entity_poly.entity_id
_entity_poly.type
_entity_poly.pdbx_seq_one_letter_code
_entity_poly.pdbx_strand_id
1 'polypeptide(L)'
;MSQVAPNPSEMESGTSELRQEEEVKHEMTAAGSRTKDMFAKLRKAQNVEFALDSLGVDADGKDKSERVLAAGKLIAEHAAHASEAGKERILRVLLLVVLLDSMGAFIMMPVTPRLYNYAPISATQEQLDNGVGVFADDAHAFPLGGLPAALQWGTIATQLAQAIASGISGKLSPVIGRKNCLLLYTFGGAAAFVIAGFSMDWGMYAFWAARALVGLFAGSQPVVSAYIADMWQDAPQDARMKKQMLPTAAIITSVLVGPLIGMLVVESGVLMAPLYVGAGLELFAGIAVVFAVPASPTAKSDSYKKKD
;
A
#
# COMPACT_ATOMS: atom_id res chain seq x y z
N MET A 1 -19.07 -85.67 -18.37
CA MET A 1 -18.73 -84.42 -17.64
C MET A 1 -18.38 -83.37 -18.69
N SER A 2 -19.35 -82.55 -19.06
CA SER A 2 -19.20 -81.51 -20.10
C SER A 2 -18.64 -80.24 -19.44
N GLN A 3 -17.46 -79.80 -19.88
CA GLN A 3 -16.89 -78.52 -19.48
C GLN A 3 -17.69 -77.40 -20.14
N VAL A 4 -18.36 -76.59 -19.32
CA VAL A 4 -19.03 -75.36 -19.73
C VAL A 4 -17.94 -74.32 -19.99
N ALA A 5 -17.83 -73.86 -21.23
CA ALA A 5 -16.94 -72.76 -21.59
C ALA A 5 -17.45 -71.44 -20.97
N PRO A 6 -16.57 -70.56 -20.47
CA PRO A 6 -16.98 -69.32 -19.84
C PRO A 6 -17.58 -68.34 -20.86
N ASN A 7 -18.58 -67.58 -20.41
CA ASN A 7 -19.39 -66.67 -21.21
C ASN A 7 -18.55 -65.47 -21.72
N PRO A 8 -18.57 -65.12 -23.02
CA PRO A 8 -17.73 -64.06 -23.59
C PRO A 8 -17.91 -62.66 -22.94
N SER A 9 -19.08 -62.38 -22.36
CA SER A 9 -19.36 -61.11 -21.68
C SER A 9 -18.62 -60.92 -20.34
N GLU A 10 -18.20 -62.02 -19.69
CA GLU A 10 -17.46 -61.94 -18.42
C GLU A 10 -15.95 -61.67 -18.66
N MET A 11 -15.41 -62.08 -19.81
CA MET A 11 -14.01 -61.83 -20.19
C MET A 11 -13.74 -60.38 -20.63
N GLU A 12 -14.71 -59.69 -21.24
CA GLU A 12 -14.58 -58.26 -21.60
C GLU A 12 -14.73 -57.32 -20.40
N SER A 13 -15.55 -57.66 -19.40
CA SER A 13 -15.70 -56.82 -18.20
C SER A 13 -14.44 -56.83 -17.31
N GLY A 14 -13.82 -58.01 -17.12
CA GLY A 14 -12.59 -58.13 -16.31
C GLY A 14 -11.36 -57.49 -16.97
N THR A 15 -11.30 -57.43 -18.30
CA THR A 15 -10.21 -56.74 -19.02
C THR A 15 -10.37 -55.22 -19.06
N SER A 16 -11.62 -54.72 -18.97
CA SER A 16 -11.95 -53.29 -18.82
C SER A 16 -11.57 -52.77 -17.43
N GLU A 17 -11.91 -53.51 -16.36
CA GLU A 17 -11.60 -53.11 -14.98
C GLU A 17 -10.09 -53.12 -14.70
N LEU A 18 -9.35 -54.11 -15.23
CA LEU A 18 -7.89 -54.17 -15.10
C LEU A 18 -7.19 -53.00 -15.83
N ARG A 19 -7.73 -52.55 -16.97
CA ARG A 19 -7.21 -51.37 -17.69
C ARG A 19 -7.46 -50.07 -16.94
N GLN A 20 -8.64 -49.90 -16.33
CA GLN A 20 -8.94 -48.73 -15.50
C GLN A 20 -8.09 -48.68 -14.23
N GLU A 21 -7.84 -49.82 -13.57
CA GLU A 21 -6.92 -49.86 -12.43
C GLU A 21 -5.48 -49.52 -12.80
N GLU A 22 -4.99 -49.99 -13.96
CA GLU A 22 -3.65 -49.64 -14.44
C GLU A 22 -3.53 -48.16 -14.84
N GLU A 23 -4.55 -47.57 -15.47
CA GLU A 23 -4.60 -46.14 -15.79
C GLU A 23 -4.60 -45.28 -14.53
N VAL A 24 -5.41 -45.63 -13.52
CA VAL A 24 -5.46 -44.91 -12.23
C VAL A 24 -4.13 -45.07 -11.48
N LYS A 25 -3.53 -46.27 -11.47
CA LYS A 25 -2.18 -46.47 -10.90
C LYS A 25 -1.12 -45.67 -11.64
N HIS A 26 -1.20 -45.57 -12.97
CA HIS A 26 -0.26 -44.81 -13.78
C HIS A 26 -0.43 -43.29 -13.57
N GLU A 27 -1.66 -42.79 -13.45
CA GLU A 27 -1.96 -41.40 -13.09
C GLU A 27 -1.54 -41.06 -11.66
N MET A 28 -1.78 -41.93 -10.69
CA MET A 28 -1.31 -41.74 -9.30
C MET A 28 0.21 -41.75 -9.20
N THR A 29 0.89 -42.57 -9.99
CA THR A 29 2.35 -42.63 -10.04
C THR A 29 2.93 -41.39 -10.75
N ALA A 30 2.27 -40.90 -11.80
CA ALA A 30 2.63 -39.66 -12.49
C ALA A 30 2.34 -38.40 -11.65
N ALA A 31 1.25 -38.40 -10.86
CA ALA A 31 0.95 -37.35 -9.89
C ALA A 31 1.99 -37.33 -8.76
N GLY A 32 2.40 -38.52 -8.27
CA GLY A 32 3.46 -38.71 -7.30
C GLY A 32 4.86 -38.28 -7.80
N SER A 33 5.15 -38.51 -9.08
CA SER A 33 6.42 -38.08 -9.70
C SER A 33 6.45 -36.58 -9.96
N ARG A 34 5.33 -35.97 -10.40
CA ARG A 34 5.18 -34.51 -10.54
C ARG A 34 5.28 -33.80 -9.20
N THR A 35 4.69 -34.34 -8.14
CA THR A 35 4.85 -33.77 -6.79
C THR A 35 6.27 -33.93 -6.30
N LYS A 36 6.95 -35.07 -6.50
CA LYS A 36 8.37 -35.22 -6.15
C LYS A 36 9.29 -34.27 -6.91
N ASP A 37 9.06 -34.08 -8.22
CA ASP A 37 9.86 -33.19 -9.06
C ASP A 37 9.60 -31.71 -8.71
N MET A 38 8.36 -31.37 -8.39
CA MET A 38 7.98 -30.07 -7.82
C MET A 38 8.62 -29.86 -6.46
N PHE A 39 8.63 -30.85 -5.56
CA PHE A 39 9.32 -30.79 -4.27
C PHE A 39 10.84 -30.68 -4.41
N ALA A 40 11.43 -31.33 -5.40
CA ALA A 40 12.87 -31.21 -5.69
C ALA A 40 13.22 -29.80 -6.22
N LYS A 41 12.35 -29.21 -7.03
CA LYS A 41 12.45 -27.80 -7.48
C LYS A 41 12.22 -26.81 -6.33
N LEU A 42 11.29 -27.11 -5.42
CA LEU A 42 10.99 -26.32 -4.22
C LEU A 42 12.13 -26.37 -3.19
N ARG A 43 12.72 -27.55 -2.98
CA ARG A 43 13.89 -27.73 -2.10
C ARG A 43 15.14 -27.04 -2.64
N LYS A 44 15.24 -26.85 -3.97
CA LYS A 44 16.26 -26.01 -4.61
C LYS A 44 15.99 -24.50 -4.46
N ALA A 45 14.75 -24.08 -4.22
CA ALA A 45 14.42 -22.70 -3.93
C ALA A 45 14.63 -22.45 -2.43
N GLN A 46 15.78 -21.88 -2.07
CA GLN A 46 16.20 -21.50 -0.71
C GLN A 46 15.17 -20.67 0.10
N ASN A 47 14.12 -20.18 -0.58
CA ASN A 47 13.10 -19.29 -0.03
C ASN A 47 11.94 -20.03 0.67
N VAL A 48 11.72 -21.33 0.41
CA VAL A 48 10.54 -22.04 0.93
C VAL A 48 10.68 -22.37 2.42
N GLU A 49 11.87 -22.78 2.86
CA GLU A 49 12.12 -23.08 4.29
C GLU A 49 11.98 -21.82 5.16
N PHE A 50 12.49 -20.68 4.69
CA PHE A 50 12.37 -19.38 5.36
C PHE A 50 10.92 -18.84 5.38
N ALA A 51 10.18 -19.04 4.29
CA ALA A 51 8.77 -18.66 4.22
C ALA A 51 7.87 -19.52 5.12
N LEU A 52 8.21 -20.79 5.35
CA LEU A 52 7.49 -21.67 6.27
C LEU A 52 7.76 -21.32 7.74
N ASP A 53 9.01 -20.99 8.06
CA ASP A 53 9.45 -20.57 9.40
C ASP A 53 8.77 -19.25 9.84
N SER A 54 8.69 -18.27 8.93
CA SER A 54 7.99 -16.99 9.19
C SER A 54 6.46 -17.09 9.37
N LEU A 55 5.86 -18.23 9.01
CA LEU A 55 4.44 -18.51 9.21
C LEU A 55 4.16 -19.35 10.47
N GLY A 56 5.17 -19.64 11.29
CA GLY A 56 5.04 -20.47 12.49
C GLY A 56 4.75 -21.94 12.18
N VAL A 57 5.04 -22.39 10.95
CA VAL A 57 4.92 -23.79 10.57
C VAL A 57 6.24 -24.48 10.88
N ASP A 58 6.23 -25.28 11.95
CA ASP A 58 7.41 -25.99 12.46
C ASP A 58 8.03 -26.85 11.34
N ALA A 59 9.25 -26.50 10.92
CA ALA A 59 9.95 -27.19 9.83
C ALA A 59 10.25 -28.66 10.17
N ASP A 60 10.19 -29.02 11.46
CA ASP A 60 10.39 -30.36 12.01
C ASP A 60 9.08 -31.07 12.42
N GLY A 61 7.92 -30.42 12.26
CA GLY A 61 6.60 -30.99 12.55
C GLY A 61 6.19 -32.09 11.54
N LYS A 62 5.56 -33.17 12.04
CA LYS A 62 5.28 -34.41 11.30
C LYS A 62 4.24 -34.32 10.17
N ASP A 63 3.46 -33.25 10.04
CA ASP A 63 2.37 -33.19 9.05
C ASP A 63 2.82 -32.61 7.70
N LYS A 64 3.26 -33.50 6.80
CA LYS A 64 3.66 -33.14 5.43
C LYS A 64 2.54 -32.50 4.62
N SER A 65 1.27 -32.83 4.90
CA SER A 65 0.13 -32.35 4.11
C SER A 65 -0.12 -30.85 4.30
N GLU A 66 0.05 -30.36 5.52
CA GLU A 66 -0.11 -28.97 5.90
C GLU A 66 0.98 -28.08 5.28
N ARG A 67 2.22 -28.57 5.23
CA ARG A 67 3.36 -27.90 4.56
C ARG A 67 3.15 -27.80 3.05
N VAL A 68 2.64 -28.85 2.41
CA VAL A 68 2.33 -28.85 0.97
C VAL A 68 1.24 -27.83 0.67
N LEU A 69 0.21 -27.77 1.51
CA LEU A 69 -0.91 -26.83 1.34
C LEU A 69 -0.49 -25.38 1.56
N ALA A 70 0.30 -25.10 2.60
CA ALA A 70 0.84 -23.77 2.89
C ALA A 70 1.79 -23.28 1.78
N ALA A 71 2.73 -24.13 1.33
CA ALA A 71 3.59 -23.83 0.21
C ALA A 71 2.80 -23.65 -1.11
N GLY A 72 1.77 -24.47 -1.34
CA GLY A 72 0.88 -24.36 -2.48
C GLY A 72 0.10 -23.05 -2.52
N LYS A 73 -0.43 -22.60 -1.37
CA LYS A 73 -1.10 -21.29 -1.24
C LYS A 73 -0.14 -20.13 -1.54
N LEU A 74 1.07 -20.16 -0.98
CA LEU A 74 2.10 -19.14 -1.23
C LEU A 74 2.49 -19.05 -2.71
N ILE A 75 2.66 -20.19 -3.38
CA ILE A 75 3.00 -20.24 -4.81
C ILE A 75 1.84 -19.75 -5.66
N ALA A 76 0.60 -20.16 -5.35
CA ALA A 76 -0.58 -19.70 -6.04
C ALA A 76 -0.78 -18.18 -5.89
N GLU A 77 -0.52 -17.65 -4.70
CA GLU A 77 -0.54 -16.21 -4.41
C GLU A 77 0.55 -15.47 -5.20
N HIS A 78 1.80 -15.97 -5.18
CA HIS A 78 2.91 -15.38 -5.94
C HIS A 78 2.65 -15.41 -7.46
N ALA A 79 2.11 -16.52 -7.98
CA ALA A 79 1.73 -16.66 -9.38
C ALA A 79 0.56 -15.75 -9.76
N ALA A 80 -0.44 -15.60 -8.88
CA ALA A 80 -1.54 -14.66 -9.07
C ALA A 80 -1.05 -13.21 -9.12
N HIS A 81 -0.09 -12.82 -8.27
CA HIS A 81 0.54 -11.50 -8.29
C HIS A 81 1.43 -11.27 -9.51
N ALA A 82 2.10 -12.31 -10.01
CA ALA A 82 2.91 -12.24 -11.22
C ALA A 82 2.06 -12.16 -12.50
N SER A 83 0.80 -12.59 -12.45
CA SER A 83 -0.14 -12.44 -13.57
C SER A 83 -0.39 -10.96 -13.90
N GLU A 84 -0.62 -10.64 -15.17
CA GLU A 84 -0.93 -9.27 -15.59
C GLU A 84 -2.17 -8.71 -14.87
N ALA A 85 -3.19 -9.54 -14.62
CA ALA A 85 -4.36 -9.14 -13.85
C ALA A 85 -4.02 -8.79 -12.39
N GLY A 86 -3.10 -9.54 -11.76
CA GLY A 86 -2.58 -9.26 -10.42
C GLY A 86 -1.79 -7.95 -10.37
N LYS A 87 -0.93 -7.72 -11.36
CA LYS A 87 -0.17 -6.47 -11.49
C LYS A 87 -1.10 -5.26 -11.66
N GLU A 88 -2.10 -5.34 -12.52
CA GLU A 88 -3.09 -4.27 -12.70
C GLU A 88 -3.88 -3.98 -11.43
N ARG A 89 -4.25 -5.02 -10.66
CA ARG A 89 -4.90 -4.85 -9.35
C ARG A 89 -4.01 -4.08 -8.38
N ILE A 90 -2.74 -4.47 -8.25
CA ILE A 90 -1.77 -3.79 -7.39
C ILE A 90 -1.58 -2.34 -7.84
N LEU A 91 -1.42 -2.09 -9.15
CA LEU A 91 -1.30 -0.75 -9.70
C LEU A 91 -2.47 0.14 -9.31
N ARG A 92 -3.72 -0.32 -9.45
CA ARG A 92 -4.89 0.48 -9.05
C ARG A 92 -4.85 0.87 -7.58
N VAL A 93 -4.38 -0.01 -6.71
CA VAL A 93 -4.21 0.27 -5.28
C VAL A 93 -3.10 1.29 -5.05
N LEU A 94 -1.96 1.15 -5.75
CA LEU A 94 -0.88 2.14 -5.66
C LEU A 94 -1.33 3.53 -6.14
N LEU A 95 -2.14 3.60 -7.21
CA LEU A 95 -2.72 4.84 -7.70
C LEU A 95 -3.71 5.44 -6.70
N LEU A 96 -4.53 4.60 -6.05
CA LEU A 96 -5.42 5.02 -4.97
C LEU A 96 -4.63 5.61 -3.80
N VAL A 97 -3.53 4.97 -3.39
CA VAL A 97 -2.67 5.48 -2.31
C VAL A 97 -2.14 6.87 -2.67
N VAL A 98 -1.55 7.04 -3.85
CA VAL A 98 -1.02 8.35 -4.30
C VAL A 98 -2.12 9.40 -4.38
N LEU A 99 -3.30 9.02 -4.88
CA LEU A 99 -4.45 9.91 -4.98
C LEU A 99 -4.86 10.42 -3.60
N LEU A 100 -5.01 9.52 -2.63
CA LEU A 100 -5.50 9.82 -1.29
C LEU A 100 -4.48 10.60 -0.44
N ASP A 101 -3.22 10.21 -0.48
CA ASP A 101 -2.11 10.89 0.23
C ASP A 101 -1.97 12.34 -0.24
N SER A 102 -1.94 12.53 -1.56
CA SER A 102 -1.85 13.87 -2.14
C SER A 102 -3.09 14.72 -1.83
N MET A 103 -4.27 14.10 -1.71
CA MET A 103 -5.53 14.81 -1.49
C MET A 103 -5.58 15.49 -0.12
N GLY A 104 -5.09 14.85 0.94
CA GLY A 104 -5.12 15.39 2.30
C GLY A 104 -4.49 16.78 2.42
N ALA A 105 -3.44 17.05 1.66
CA ALA A 105 -2.79 18.36 1.62
C ALA A 105 -3.67 19.47 1.01
N PHE A 106 -4.53 19.13 0.04
CA PHE A 106 -5.36 20.10 -0.69
C PHE A 106 -6.73 20.35 -0.07
N ILE A 107 -7.25 19.44 0.77
CA ILE A 107 -8.55 19.63 1.45
C ILE A 107 -8.51 20.85 2.40
N MET A 108 -7.33 21.21 2.93
CA MET A 108 -7.15 22.39 3.80
C MET A 108 -7.12 23.74 3.07
N MET A 109 -6.98 23.74 1.73
CA MET A 109 -6.82 24.97 0.95
C MET A 109 -7.93 26.02 1.16
N PRO A 110 -9.23 25.68 1.06
CA PRO A 110 -10.31 26.67 1.25
C PRO A 110 -10.47 27.15 2.70
N VAL A 111 -9.99 26.37 3.66
CA VAL A 111 -10.14 26.63 5.10
C VAL A 111 -9.09 27.61 5.59
N THR A 112 -7.88 27.50 5.03
CA THR A 112 -6.69 28.17 5.53
C THR A 112 -6.95 29.67 5.75
N PRO A 113 -7.49 30.47 4.82
CA PRO A 113 -7.73 31.89 5.08
C PRO A 113 -8.62 32.18 6.30
N ARG A 114 -9.58 31.31 6.63
CA ARG A 114 -10.50 31.50 7.76
C ARG A 114 -9.84 31.29 9.12
N LEU A 115 -8.72 30.58 9.18
CA LEU A 115 -7.94 30.38 10.40
C LEU A 115 -7.07 31.61 10.76
N TYR A 116 -6.58 32.34 9.75
CA TYR A 116 -5.56 33.39 9.91
C TYR A 116 -6.10 34.82 9.73
N ASN A 117 -7.26 35.01 9.09
CA ASN A 117 -7.88 36.33 9.03
C ASN A 117 -8.69 36.59 10.30
N TYR A 118 -8.74 37.86 10.73
CA TYR A 118 -9.65 38.26 11.80
C TYR A 118 -11.08 37.79 11.53
N ALA A 119 -11.70 37.25 12.57
CA ALA A 119 -13.10 36.85 12.50
C ALA A 119 -13.96 38.06 12.11
N PRO A 120 -14.94 37.90 11.19
CA PRO A 120 -15.86 38.98 10.87
C PRO A 120 -16.64 39.37 12.13
N ILE A 121 -17.03 40.64 12.25
CA ILE A 121 -17.83 41.14 13.39
C ILE A 121 -19.14 40.35 13.55
N SER A 122 -19.65 39.80 12.46
CA SER A 122 -20.85 38.96 12.42
C SER A 122 -20.61 37.48 12.78
N ALA A 123 -19.39 37.09 13.17
CA ALA A 123 -19.08 35.71 13.54
C ALA A 123 -19.87 35.30 14.78
N THR A 124 -20.49 34.12 14.73
CA THR A 124 -21.16 33.54 15.90
C THR A 124 -20.13 32.99 16.88
N GLN A 125 -20.50 32.84 18.17
CA GLN A 125 -19.61 32.23 19.16
C GLN A 125 -19.19 30.81 18.74
N GLU A 126 -20.13 30.03 18.19
CA GLU A 126 -19.85 28.70 17.65
C GLU A 126 -18.81 28.72 16.53
N GLN A 127 -18.79 29.75 15.67
CA GLN A 127 -17.77 29.88 14.63
C GLN A 127 -16.39 30.18 15.20
N LEU A 128 -16.32 31.00 16.26
CA LEU A 128 -15.08 31.29 16.97
C LEU A 128 -14.54 30.03 17.67
N ASP A 129 -15.41 29.29 18.36
CA ASP A 129 -15.06 28.04 19.04
C ASP A 129 -14.57 26.97 18.05
N ASN A 130 -15.04 27.03 16.80
CA ASN A 130 -14.63 26.16 15.70
C ASN A 130 -13.40 26.66 14.91
N GLY A 131 -12.71 27.68 15.42
CA GLY A 131 -11.40 28.09 14.94
C GLY A 131 -11.40 29.28 13.98
N VAL A 132 -12.52 29.97 13.74
CA VAL A 132 -12.52 31.17 12.88
C VAL A 132 -11.65 32.25 13.50
N GLY A 133 -10.61 32.66 12.77
CA GLY A 133 -9.65 33.68 13.20
C GLY A 133 -8.75 33.27 14.37
N VAL A 134 -8.67 31.97 14.69
CA VAL A 134 -7.90 31.45 15.84
C VAL A 134 -6.42 31.84 15.81
N PHE A 135 -5.84 32.06 14.62
CA PHE A 135 -4.44 32.45 14.45
C PHE A 135 -4.27 33.89 14.00
N ALA A 136 -5.32 34.73 14.02
CA ALA A 136 -5.28 36.04 13.40
C ALA A 136 -4.20 36.96 13.99
N ASP A 137 -4.13 37.08 15.32
CA ASP A 137 -3.15 37.95 15.97
C ASP A 137 -1.71 37.55 15.62
N ASP A 138 -1.40 36.24 15.76
CA ASP A 138 -0.08 35.68 15.43
C ASP A 138 0.26 35.84 13.94
N ALA A 139 -0.71 35.63 13.06
CA ALA A 139 -0.53 35.73 11.61
C ALA A 139 -0.21 37.17 11.19
N HIS A 140 -0.95 38.14 11.73
CA HIS A 140 -0.74 39.55 11.44
C HIS A 140 0.56 40.07 12.05
N ALA A 141 0.98 39.55 13.20
CA ALA A 141 2.25 39.87 13.85
C ALA A 141 3.46 39.11 13.29
N PHE A 142 3.27 38.21 12.32
CA PHE A 142 4.33 37.34 11.83
C PHE A 142 5.53 38.14 11.28
N PRO A 143 6.75 37.95 11.81
CA PRO A 143 7.89 38.84 11.52
C PRO A 143 8.41 38.77 10.09
N LEU A 144 8.08 37.72 9.33
CA LEU A 144 8.57 37.50 7.97
C LEU A 144 7.56 37.91 6.91
N GLY A 145 6.87 39.04 7.12
CA GLY A 145 5.94 39.61 6.14
C GLY A 145 4.46 39.51 6.51
N GLY A 146 4.14 39.31 7.79
CA GLY A 146 2.78 39.34 8.32
C GLY A 146 1.86 38.30 7.72
N LEU A 147 0.57 38.64 7.63
CA LEU A 147 -0.49 37.74 7.18
C LEU A 147 -0.20 37.05 5.83
N PRO A 148 0.25 37.75 4.75
CA PRO A 148 0.53 37.10 3.47
C PRO A 148 1.55 35.97 3.58
N ALA A 149 2.59 36.15 4.40
CA ALA A 149 3.61 35.12 4.61
C ALA A 149 3.09 33.99 5.50
N ALA A 150 2.33 34.32 6.56
CA ALA A 150 1.74 33.32 7.45
C ALA A 150 0.77 32.37 6.72
N LEU A 151 -0.07 32.89 5.81
CA LEU A 151 -1.00 32.10 5.00
C LEU A 151 -0.29 31.03 4.15
N GLN A 152 0.92 31.32 3.68
CA GLN A 152 1.69 30.41 2.84
C GLN A 152 2.60 29.48 3.65
N TRP A 153 2.96 29.87 4.87
CA TRP A 153 3.98 29.18 5.64
C TRP A 153 3.61 27.74 5.98
N GLY A 154 2.35 27.48 6.35
CA GLY A 154 1.90 26.11 6.62
C GLY A 154 2.06 25.18 5.42
N THR A 155 1.80 25.68 4.21
CA THR A 155 2.04 24.95 2.96
C THR A 155 3.52 24.76 2.71
N ILE A 156 4.33 25.81 2.85
CA ILE A 156 5.80 25.74 2.66
C ILE A 156 6.42 24.72 3.61
N ALA A 157 6.07 24.75 4.90
CA ALA A 157 6.55 23.82 5.90
C ALA A 157 6.21 22.36 5.55
N THR A 158 4.99 22.12 5.06
CA THR A 158 4.55 20.80 4.57
C THR A 158 5.39 20.37 3.37
N GLN A 159 5.55 21.22 2.35
CA GLN A 159 6.28 20.89 1.13
C GLN A 159 7.78 20.64 1.39
N LEU A 160 8.40 21.41 2.29
CA LEU A 160 9.79 21.21 2.69
C LEU A 160 9.97 19.85 3.38
N ALA A 161 9.09 19.52 4.32
CA ALA A 161 9.09 18.23 4.98
C ALA A 161 8.83 17.08 4.00
N GLN A 162 7.90 17.26 3.06
CA GLN A 162 7.61 16.29 1.99
C GLN A 162 8.82 16.07 1.08
N ALA A 163 9.56 17.11 0.73
CA ALA A 163 10.78 16.98 -0.06
C ALA A 163 11.84 16.13 0.67
N ILE A 164 11.99 16.34 1.99
CA ILE A 164 12.87 15.53 2.84
C ILE A 164 12.40 14.07 2.86
N ALA A 165 11.12 13.83 3.14
CA ALA A 165 10.53 12.49 3.14
C ALA A 165 10.71 11.78 1.80
N SER A 166 10.53 12.50 0.70
CA SER A 166 10.71 11.97 -0.66
C SER A 166 12.17 11.55 -0.91
N GLY A 167 13.14 12.36 -0.48
CA GLY A 167 14.56 12.01 -0.55
C GLY A 167 14.92 10.79 0.30
N ILE A 168 14.34 10.67 1.51
CA ILE A 168 14.54 9.53 2.41
C ILE A 168 13.94 8.26 1.82
N SER A 169 12.76 8.35 1.22
CA SER A 169 12.01 7.23 0.65
C SER A 169 12.79 6.43 -0.39
N GLY A 170 13.62 7.11 -1.19
CA GLY A 170 14.47 6.46 -2.20
C GLY A 170 15.50 5.51 -1.59
N LYS A 171 15.99 5.80 -0.38
CA LYS A 171 16.94 4.94 0.36
C LYS A 171 16.25 3.98 1.32
N LEU A 172 15.11 4.38 1.88
CA LEU A 172 14.39 3.61 2.89
C LEU A 172 13.61 2.45 2.26
N SER A 173 12.90 2.68 1.16
CA SER A 173 12.01 1.68 0.57
C SER A 173 12.68 0.38 0.09
N PRO A 174 13.93 0.38 -0.42
CA PRO A 174 14.62 -0.88 -0.72
C PRO A 174 15.02 -1.67 0.55
N VAL A 175 15.31 -0.98 1.65
CA VAL A 175 15.83 -1.58 2.89
C VAL A 175 14.72 -2.23 3.70
N ILE A 176 13.63 -1.50 3.96
CA ILE A 176 12.52 -2.01 4.79
C ILE A 176 11.45 -2.72 3.96
N GLY A 177 11.57 -2.70 2.63
CA GLY A 177 10.59 -3.21 1.69
C GLY A 177 9.52 -2.17 1.31
N ARG A 178 9.08 -2.23 0.05
CA ARG A 178 8.15 -1.24 -0.51
C ARG A 178 6.80 -1.21 0.23
N LYS A 179 6.23 -2.37 0.55
CA LYS A 179 4.97 -2.48 1.31
C LYS A 179 5.09 -1.80 2.67
N ASN A 180 6.10 -2.14 3.45
CA ASN A 180 6.29 -1.58 4.79
C ASN A 180 6.52 -0.07 4.75
N CYS A 181 7.23 0.42 3.74
CA CYS A 181 7.42 1.85 3.53
C CYS A 181 6.10 2.57 3.21
N LEU A 182 5.22 1.98 2.39
CA LEU A 182 3.88 2.52 2.14
C LEU A 182 3.01 2.51 3.40
N LEU A 183 3.07 1.45 4.21
CA LEU A 183 2.35 1.37 5.49
C LEU A 183 2.84 2.42 6.49
N LEU A 184 4.16 2.66 6.55
CA LEU A 184 4.74 3.72 7.37
C LEU A 184 4.19 5.09 7.00
N TYR A 185 4.15 5.41 5.71
CA TYR A 185 3.66 6.70 5.24
C TYR A 185 2.16 6.87 5.42
N THR A 186 1.36 5.83 5.12
CA THR A 186 -0.10 5.91 5.27
C THR A 186 -0.53 5.97 6.73
N PHE A 187 -0.10 5.03 7.59
CA PHE A 187 -0.49 5.06 9.00
C PHE A 187 0.17 6.21 9.77
N GLY A 188 1.43 6.53 9.45
CA GLY A 188 2.11 7.69 10.04
C GLY A 188 1.47 9.01 9.59
N GLY A 189 1.06 9.11 8.33
CA GLY A 189 0.31 10.22 7.77
C GLY A 189 -1.03 10.39 8.46
N ALA A 190 -1.79 9.30 8.65
CA ALA A 190 -3.04 9.32 9.39
C ALA A 190 -2.86 9.87 10.81
N ALA A 191 -1.86 9.40 11.55
CA ALA A 191 -1.53 9.90 12.87
C ALA A 191 -1.13 11.39 12.84
N ALA A 192 -0.30 11.80 11.87
CA ALA A 192 0.13 13.18 11.70
C ALA A 192 -1.05 14.13 11.40
N PHE A 193 -2.01 13.70 10.58
CA PHE A 193 -3.23 14.45 10.30
C PHE A 193 -4.10 14.61 11.54
N VAL A 194 -4.24 13.56 12.36
CA VAL A 194 -4.95 13.65 13.66
C VAL A 194 -4.27 14.65 14.59
N ILE A 195 -2.93 14.58 14.70
CA ILE A 195 -2.14 15.54 15.49
C ILE A 195 -2.35 16.97 14.99
N ALA A 196 -2.35 17.17 13.66
CA ALA A 196 -2.62 18.47 13.08
C ALA A 196 -4.04 18.98 13.41
N GLY A 197 -5.04 18.09 13.42
CA GLY A 197 -6.40 18.44 13.82
C GLY A 197 -6.51 18.98 15.24
N PHE A 198 -5.75 18.40 16.18
CA PHE A 198 -5.72 18.84 17.58
C PHE A 198 -4.84 20.07 17.83
N SER A 199 -3.98 20.44 16.88
CA SER A 199 -3.01 21.52 17.06
C SER A 199 -3.61 22.94 17.00
N MET A 200 -4.93 23.06 16.80
CA MET A 200 -5.64 24.35 16.84
C MET A 200 -5.39 25.11 18.15
N ASP A 201 -5.55 24.42 19.29
CA ASP A 201 -5.44 25.02 20.61
C ASP A 201 -3.98 25.21 21.07
N TRP A 202 -3.02 24.67 20.32
CA TRP A 202 -1.59 24.76 20.64
C TRP A 202 -0.93 26.02 20.08
N GLY A 203 -1.66 26.80 19.28
CA GLY A 203 -1.20 28.04 18.63
C GLY A 203 -0.64 27.83 17.21
N MET A 204 -0.46 28.94 16.50
CA MET A 204 -0.16 28.94 15.06
C MET A 204 1.14 28.18 14.71
N TYR A 205 2.20 28.36 15.50
CA TYR A 205 3.49 27.71 15.25
C TYR A 205 3.45 26.20 15.48
N ALA A 206 2.72 25.75 16.51
CA ALA A 206 2.52 24.33 16.77
C ALA A 206 1.68 23.69 15.65
N PHE A 207 0.67 24.41 15.15
CA PHE A 207 -0.08 24.00 13.96
C PHE A 207 0.83 23.83 12.74
N TRP A 208 1.73 24.77 12.46
CA TRP A 208 2.70 24.62 11.37
C TRP A 208 3.67 23.46 11.57
N ALA A 209 4.12 23.20 12.80
CA ALA A 209 4.96 22.05 13.10
C ALA A 209 4.20 20.72 12.86
N ALA A 210 2.93 20.64 13.25
CA ALA A 210 2.09 19.49 12.95
C ALA A 210 1.85 19.34 11.43
N ARG A 211 1.71 20.44 10.69
CA ARG A 211 1.63 20.40 9.21
C ARG A 211 2.94 19.93 8.57
N ALA A 212 4.09 20.32 9.11
CA ALA A 212 5.38 19.78 8.69
C ALA A 212 5.48 18.29 8.99
N LEU A 213 4.96 17.81 10.12
CA LEU A 213 4.90 16.38 10.43
C LEU A 213 4.07 15.61 9.40
N VAL A 214 2.93 16.15 8.96
CA VAL A 214 2.15 15.58 7.84
C VAL A 214 3.03 15.48 6.59
N GLY A 215 3.78 16.53 6.26
CA GLY A 215 4.73 16.51 5.15
C GLY A 215 5.81 15.43 5.29
N LEU A 216 6.33 15.19 6.49
CA LEU A 216 7.34 14.13 6.74
C LEU A 216 6.80 12.73 6.44
N PHE A 217 5.49 12.53 6.50
CA PHE A 217 4.84 11.27 6.15
C PHE A 217 4.29 11.23 4.71
N ALA A 218 4.38 12.32 3.94
CA ALA A 218 3.95 12.39 2.53
C ALA A 218 5.01 11.86 1.54
N GLY A 219 5.74 10.80 1.92
CA GLY A 219 6.84 10.21 1.15
C GLY A 219 6.44 9.07 0.19
N SER A 220 5.14 8.79 0.02
CA SER A 220 4.67 7.59 -0.69
C SER A 220 4.95 7.60 -2.20
N GLN A 221 4.93 8.79 -2.82
CA GLN A 221 5.05 8.97 -4.27
C GLN A 221 6.31 8.33 -4.90
N PRO A 222 7.54 8.57 -4.41
CA PRO A 222 8.73 7.89 -4.92
C PRO A 222 8.71 6.38 -4.69
N VAL A 223 8.11 5.91 -3.58
CA VAL A 223 7.98 4.47 -3.29
C VAL A 223 7.09 3.79 -4.31
N VAL A 224 5.93 4.39 -4.61
CA VAL A 224 4.97 3.92 -5.63
C VAL A 224 5.61 3.93 -7.02
N SER A 225 6.28 5.02 -7.38
CA SER A 225 6.92 5.17 -8.69
C SER A 225 7.96 4.08 -8.93
N ALA A 226 8.78 3.82 -7.91
CA ALA A 226 9.76 2.75 -7.96
C ALA A 226 9.08 1.36 -7.92
N TYR A 227 7.93 1.19 -7.25
CA TYR A 227 7.19 -0.09 -7.23
C TYR A 227 6.70 -0.43 -8.64
N ILE A 228 6.10 0.54 -9.32
CA ILE A 228 5.61 0.39 -10.70
C ILE A 228 6.77 0.08 -11.65
N ALA A 229 7.93 0.72 -11.45
CA ALA A 229 9.12 0.45 -12.25
C ALA A 229 9.59 -1.00 -12.12
N ASP A 230 9.62 -1.56 -10.91
CA ASP A 230 9.98 -2.97 -10.68
C ASP A 230 8.98 -3.95 -11.32
N MET A 231 7.67 -3.67 -11.21
CA MET A 231 6.62 -4.56 -11.72
C MET A 231 6.61 -4.70 -13.25
N TRP A 232 6.97 -3.63 -13.95
CA TRP A 232 7.00 -3.54 -15.42
C TRP A 232 8.43 -3.39 -15.96
N GLN A 233 9.45 -3.87 -15.24
CA GLN A 233 10.84 -3.80 -15.68
C GLN A 233 11.07 -4.54 -17.00
N ASP A 234 10.39 -5.68 -17.19
CA ASP A 234 10.51 -6.58 -18.35
C ASP A 234 9.54 -6.23 -19.49
N ALA A 235 8.72 -5.19 -19.31
CA ALA A 235 7.73 -4.79 -20.30
C ALA A 235 8.36 -3.90 -21.41
N PRO A 236 7.75 -3.86 -22.61
CA PRO A 236 8.12 -2.91 -23.65
C PRO A 236 8.18 -1.48 -23.13
N GLN A 237 9.12 -0.67 -23.65
CA GLN A 237 9.38 0.67 -23.16
C GLN A 237 8.13 1.56 -23.16
N ASP A 238 7.30 1.47 -24.20
CA ASP A 238 6.06 2.24 -24.34
C ASP A 238 5.02 1.86 -23.26
N ALA A 239 4.85 0.56 -23.00
CA ALA A 239 3.95 0.07 -21.95
C ALA A 239 4.43 0.51 -20.56
N ARG A 240 5.74 0.38 -20.28
CA ARG A 240 6.35 0.82 -19.02
C ARG A 240 6.18 2.32 -18.79
N MET A 241 6.44 3.14 -19.82
CA MET A 241 6.25 4.60 -19.74
C MET A 241 4.79 4.97 -19.46
N LYS A 242 3.83 4.33 -20.13
CA LYS A 242 2.39 4.56 -19.86
C LYS A 242 2.04 4.30 -18.39
N LYS A 243 2.54 3.20 -17.81
CA LYS A 243 2.29 2.88 -16.39
C LYS A 243 2.96 3.86 -15.43
N GLN A 244 4.19 4.27 -15.72
CA GLN A 244 4.93 5.24 -14.91
C GLN A 244 4.31 6.64 -14.88
N MET A 245 3.50 7.00 -15.89
CA MET A 245 2.80 8.30 -15.92
C MET A 245 1.49 8.32 -15.11
N LEU A 246 0.91 7.17 -14.77
CA LEU A 246 -0.38 7.10 -14.07
C LEU A 246 -0.36 7.72 -12.65
N PRO A 247 0.68 7.55 -11.82
CA PRO A 247 0.76 8.24 -10.52
C PRO A 247 0.63 9.76 -10.65
N THR A 248 1.24 10.35 -11.68
CA THR A 248 1.12 11.80 -11.94
C THR A 248 -0.32 12.21 -12.24
N ALA A 249 -1.06 11.40 -13.01
CA ALA A 249 -2.47 11.65 -13.26
C ALA A 249 -3.31 11.59 -11.96
N ALA A 250 -2.98 10.67 -11.06
CA ALA A 250 -3.62 10.60 -9.74
C ALA A 250 -3.34 11.86 -8.90
N ILE A 251 -2.10 12.36 -8.89
CA ILE A 251 -1.74 13.61 -8.20
C ILE A 251 -2.53 14.79 -8.76
N ILE A 252 -2.57 14.97 -10.08
CA ILE A 252 -3.35 16.06 -10.71
C ILE A 252 -4.83 15.96 -10.32
N THR A 253 -5.38 14.74 -10.31
CA THR A 253 -6.76 14.51 -9.88
C THR A 253 -6.97 14.92 -8.42
N SER A 254 -6.03 14.61 -7.52
CA SER A 254 -6.09 15.00 -6.11
C SER A 254 -6.10 16.52 -5.92
N VAL A 255 -5.34 17.27 -6.72
CA VAL A 255 -5.25 18.73 -6.65
C VAL A 255 -6.58 19.36 -7.06
N LEU A 256 -7.28 18.78 -8.03
CA LEU A 256 -8.57 19.26 -8.50
C LEU A 256 -9.71 18.91 -7.52
N VAL A 257 -9.70 17.69 -6.99
CA VAL A 257 -10.79 17.16 -6.15
C VAL A 257 -10.65 17.60 -4.69
N GLY A 258 -9.42 17.74 -4.19
CA GLY A 258 -9.14 18.07 -2.79
C GLY A 258 -9.82 19.35 -2.31
N PRO A 259 -9.69 20.50 -3.00
CA PRO A 259 -10.34 21.74 -2.60
C PRO A 259 -11.87 21.64 -2.65
N LEU A 260 -12.45 20.87 -3.57
CA LEU A 260 -13.90 20.66 -3.65
C LEU A 260 -14.41 19.91 -2.42
N ILE A 261 -13.73 18.84 -2.01
CA ILE A 261 -14.03 18.12 -0.77
C ILE A 261 -13.84 19.05 0.42
N GLY A 262 -12.75 19.83 0.45
CA GLY A 262 -12.48 20.80 1.50
C GLY A 262 -13.60 21.81 1.68
N MET A 263 -14.16 22.33 0.58
CA MET A 263 -15.30 23.26 0.65
C MET A 263 -16.53 22.61 1.27
N LEU A 264 -16.87 21.38 0.85
CA LEU A 264 -18.02 20.65 1.41
C LEU A 264 -17.84 20.33 2.90
N VAL A 265 -16.63 19.99 3.32
CA VAL A 265 -16.34 19.67 4.72
C VAL A 265 -16.44 20.92 5.60
N VAL A 266 -16.09 22.10 5.09
CA VAL A 266 -16.22 23.38 5.83
C VAL A 266 -17.67 23.76 6.11
N GLU A 267 -18.63 23.28 5.32
CA GLU A 267 -20.06 23.49 5.59
C GLU A 267 -20.51 22.84 6.91
N SER A 268 -19.74 21.89 7.46
CA SER A 268 -19.98 21.32 8.79
C SER A 268 -19.75 22.31 9.94
N GLY A 269 -19.17 23.48 9.68
CA GLY A 269 -18.88 24.51 10.69
C GLY A 269 -17.54 24.33 11.40
N VAL A 270 -16.96 23.13 11.40
CA VAL A 270 -15.69 22.82 12.08
C VAL A 270 -14.50 23.02 11.14
N LEU A 271 -13.67 24.04 11.36
CA LEU A 271 -12.58 24.35 10.43
C LEU A 271 -11.46 23.30 10.40
N MET A 272 -11.24 22.55 11.49
CA MET A 272 -10.24 21.48 11.51
C MET A 272 -10.75 20.14 10.95
N ALA A 273 -12.04 20.02 10.62
CA ALA A 273 -12.63 18.79 10.06
C ALA A 273 -11.89 18.21 8.84
N PRO A 274 -11.40 19.02 7.88
CA PRO A 274 -10.57 18.55 6.77
C PRO A 274 -9.35 17.72 7.15
N LEU A 275 -8.71 18.02 8.29
CA LEU A 275 -7.54 17.27 8.74
C LEU A 275 -7.93 15.87 9.19
N TYR A 276 -9.06 15.73 9.89
CA TYR A 276 -9.61 14.43 10.27
C TYR A 276 -10.10 13.63 9.06
N VAL A 277 -10.67 14.30 8.04
CA VAL A 277 -10.98 13.66 6.76
C VAL A 277 -9.70 13.15 6.09
N GLY A 278 -8.64 13.97 6.04
CA GLY A 278 -7.32 13.55 5.58
C GLY A 278 -6.80 12.30 6.31
N ALA A 279 -6.91 12.27 7.64
CA ALA A 279 -6.54 11.10 8.42
C ALA A 279 -7.35 9.84 8.04
N GLY A 280 -8.65 9.98 7.78
CA GLY A 280 -9.50 8.88 7.32
C GLY A 280 -9.10 8.36 5.94
N LEU A 281 -8.75 9.26 5.01
CA LEU A 281 -8.27 8.89 3.67
C LEU A 281 -6.94 8.13 3.73
N GLU A 282 -6.00 8.59 4.58
CA GLU A 282 -4.74 7.90 4.82
C GLU A 282 -4.91 6.53 5.46
N LEU A 283 -5.78 6.44 6.45
CA LEU A 283 -6.10 5.18 7.10
C LEU A 283 -6.69 4.18 6.09
N PHE A 284 -7.62 4.64 5.24
CA PHE A 284 -8.20 3.83 4.18
C PHE A 284 -7.15 3.40 3.15
N ALA A 285 -6.24 4.28 2.75
CA ALA A 285 -5.11 3.94 1.88
C ALA A 285 -4.22 2.87 2.52
N GLY A 286 -3.88 3.01 3.80
CA GLY A 286 -3.09 2.03 4.55
C GLY A 286 -3.76 0.66 4.62
N ILE A 287 -5.07 0.62 4.91
CA ILE A 287 -5.87 -0.60 4.89
C ILE A 287 -5.84 -1.26 3.50
N ALA A 288 -6.00 -0.48 2.42
CA ALA A 288 -5.92 -1.01 1.07
C ALA A 288 -4.54 -1.62 0.76
N VAL A 289 -3.46 -1.00 1.24
CA VAL A 289 -2.09 -1.54 1.10
C VAL A 289 -1.93 -2.86 1.87
N VAL A 290 -2.44 -2.95 3.10
CA VAL A 290 -2.36 -4.18 3.92
C VAL A 290 -2.89 -5.38 3.15
N PHE A 291 -4.08 -5.23 2.54
CA PHE A 291 -4.80 -6.33 1.90
C PHE A 291 -4.41 -6.61 0.45
N ALA A 292 -3.91 -5.63 -0.30
CA ALA A 292 -3.72 -5.78 -1.74
C ALA A 292 -2.28 -5.68 -2.23
N VAL A 293 -1.35 -5.12 -1.44
CA VAL A 293 0.06 -5.05 -1.81
C VAL A 293 0.80 -6.23 -1.17
N PRO A 294 1.44 -7.12 -1.96
CA PRO A 294 2.21 -8.23 -1.40
C PRO A 294 3.45 -7.73 -0.67
N ALA A 295 3.91 -8.50 0.33
CA ALA A 295 5.21 -8.22 0.94
C ALA A 295 6.29 -8.43 -0.14
N SER A 296 7.10 -7.41 -0.39
CA SER A 296 8.26 -7.55 -1.29
C SER A 296 9.26 -8.49 -0.62
N PRO A 297 9.82 -9.50 -1.33
CA PRO A 297 10.96 -10.24 -0.82
C PRO A 297 12.09 -9.23 -0.62
N THR A 298 12.54 -9.05 0.62
CA THR A 298 13.70 -8.22 0.95
C THR A 298 14.90 -8.69 0.16
N ALA A 299 15.23 -7.99 -0.92
CA ALA A 299 16.40 -8.29 -1.74
C ALA A 299 17.65 -7.71 -1.06
N LYS A 300 18.39 -8.61 -0.40
CA LYS A 300 19.86 -8.69 -0.21
C LYS A 300 20.37 -8.71 1.23
N SER A 301 20.67 -9.92 1.70
CA SER A 301 21.90 -10.20 2.46
C SER A 301 23.10 -10.19 1.47
N ASP A 302 23.79 -9.05 1.32
CA ASP A 302 25.08 -8.96 0.60
C ASP A 302 26.23 -9.56 1.43
N SER A 303 26.05 -10.77 1.96
CA SER A 303 27.10 -11.56 2.61
C SER A 303 27.51 -12.72 1.71
N TYR A 304 28.12 -12.45 0.55
CA TYR A 304 29.03 -13.40 -0.14
C TYR A 304 29.67 -12.73 -1.36
N LYS A 305 30.75 -11.96 -1.11
CA LYS A 305 31.85 -11.72 -2.08
C LYS A 305 33.02 -11.02 -1.38
N LYS A 306 33.71 -11.75 -0.51
CA LYS A 306 35.17 -11.69 -0.45
C LYS A 306 35.64 -13.02 -1.02
N LYS A 307 35.98 -13.01 -2.31
CA LYS A 307 36.89 -14.00 -2.88
C LYS A 307 38.28 -13.47 -2.58
N ASP A 308 39.04 -14.30 -1.87
CA ASP A 308 40.48 -14.57 -1.99
C ASP A 308 41.34 -13.46 -2.61
#